data_AF-A0A162HCZ9-F1
#
_entry.id   AF-A0A162HCZ9-F1
#
_cell.length_a   1.000
_cell.length_b   1.000
_cell.length_c   1.000
_cell.angle_alpha   90.00
_cell.angle_beta   90.00
_cell.angle_gamma   90.00
#
_symmetry.space_group_name_H-M   'P 1'
#
loop_
_entity.id
_entity.type
_entity.pdbx_description
1 polymer ?
#
loop_
_entity_poly.entity_id
_entity_poly.type
_entity_poly.pdbx_seq_one_letter_code
_entity_poly.pdbx_strand_id
1 'polypeptide(L)' 'MSGNAKTYRDLFQEIYEKYGIQTTTQFHVNPDKQISEEKYQEALKAYSILPAIFDDTFGRNEDA' A
#
# COMPACT_ATOMS: atom_id res chain seq x y z
N MET A 1 -14.06 -14.63 -16.19
CA MET A 1 -14.06 -13.41 -15.37
C MET A 1 -13.00 -12.48 -15.93
N SER A 2 -13.39 -11.35 -16.54
CA SER A 2 -12.44 -10.30 -16.93
C SER A 2 -12.54 -9.22 -15.86
N GLY A 3 -11.84 -9.44 -14.74
CA GLY A 3 -11.56 -8.35 -13.81
C GLY A 3 -10.53 -7.47 -14.48
N ASN A 4 -10.75 -6.15 -14.51
CA ASN A 4 -9.77 -5.20 -15.03
C ASN A 4 -8.40 -5.50 -14.39
N ALA A 5 -7.39 -5.73 -15.23
CA ALA A 5 -6.05 -6.04 -14.76
C ALA A 5 -5.52 -4.88 -13.91
N LYS A 6 -5.17 -5.17 -12.66
CA LYS A 6 -4.66 -4.17 -11.72
C LYS A 6 -3.27 -3.69 -12.16
N THR A 7 -3.02 -2.40 -11.98
CA THR A 7 -1.74 -1.75 -12.26
C THR A 7 -1.01 -1.38 -10.97
N TYR A 8 0.26 -0.98 -11.07
CA TYR A 8 0.98 -0.41 -9.92
C TYR A 8 0.31 0.88 -9.42
N ARG A 9 -0.30 1.67 -10.31
CA ARG A 9 -1.08 2.86 -9.92
C ARG A 9 -2.24 2.49 -8.99
N ASP A 10 -3.01 1.47 -9.37
CA ASP A 10 -4.13 0.99 -8.54
C ASP A 10 -3.64 0.51 -7.18
N LEU A 11 -2.53 -0.24 -7.16
CA LEU A 11 -1.92 -0.73 -5.91
C LEU A 11 -1.52 0.42 -4.98
N PHE A 12 -0.80 1.43 -5.47
CA PHE A 12 -0.37 2.54 -4.62
C PHE A 12 -1.53 3.41 -4.14
N GLN A 13 -2.54 3.60 -4.98
CA GLN A 13 -3.74 4.31 -4.58
C GLN A 13 -4.48 3.53 -3.47
N GLU A 14 -4.63 2.21 -3.60
CA GLU A 14 -5.29 1.40 -2.57
C GLU A 14 -4.49 1.35 -1.25
N ILE A 15 -3.16 1.31 -1.31
CA ILE A 15 -2.30 1.41 -0.12
C ILE A 15 -2.51 2.74 0.61
N TYR A 16 -2.57 3.85 -0.13
CA TYR A 16 -2.82 5.16 0.44
C TYR A 16 -4.22 5.26 1.04
N GLU A 17 -5.25 4.83 0.31
CA GLU A 17 -6.65 4.87 0.78
C GLU A 17 -6.90 4.00 2.01
N LYS A 18 -6.28 2.81 2.09
CA LYS A 18 -6.47 1.88 3.21
C LYS A 18 -5.62 2.19 4.43
N TYR A 19 -4.37 2.62 4.21
CA TYR A 19 -3.36 2.68 5.27
C TYR A 19 -2.77 4.07 5.48
N GLY A 20 -3.10 5.06 4.65
CA GLY A 20 -2.51 6.39 4.69
C GLY A 20 -1.03 6.44 4.28
N ILE A 21 -0.52 5.38 3.64
CA ILE A 21 0.91 5.24 3.35
C ILE A 21 1.22 5.73 1.94
N GLN A 22 2.12 6.70 1.84
CA GLN A 22 2.64 7.19 0.57
C GLN A 22 4.07 6.67 0.37
N THR A 23 4.26 5.76 -0.58
CA THR A 23 5.55 5.11 -0.85
C THR A 23 6.32 5.77 -1.99
N THR A 24 7.63 5.91 -1.87
CA THR A 24 8.50 6.43 -2.95
C THR A 24 8.72 5.42 -4.07
N THR A 25 8.40 4.14 -3.86
CA THR A 25 8.47 3.08 -4.89
C THR A 25 7.71 3.45 -6.16
N GLN A 26 6.67 4.28 -6.05
CA GLN A 26 5.90 4.79 -7.19
C GLN A 26 6.74 5.55 -8.23
N PHE A 27 7.90 6.11 -7.85
CA PHE A 27 8.81 6.81 -8.76
C PHE A 27 9.79 5.88 -9.49
N HIS A 28 9.86 4.61 -9.08
CA HIS A 28 10.81 3.63 -9.59
C HIS A 28 10.16 2.51 -10.41
N VAL A 29 8.85 2.61 -10.68
CA VAL A 29 8.08 1.64 -11.47
C VAL A 29 7.22 2.36 -12.50
N ASN A 30 6.89 1.67 -13.60
CA ASN A 30 5.88 2.17 -14.53
C ASN A 30 4.49 2.04 -13.87
N PRO A 31 3.76 3.14 -13.62
CA PRO A 31 2.47 3.10 -12.93
C PRO A 31 1.41 2.32 -13.69
N ASP A 32 1.46 2.31 -15.02
CA ASP A 32 0.44 1.68 -15.87
C ASP A 32 0.78 0.21 -16.21
N LYS A 33 1.91 -0.30 -15.70
CA LYS A 33 2.27 -1.71 -15.83
C LYS A 33 1.31 -2.57 -15.00
N GLN A 34 0.70 -3.54 -15.66
CA GLN A 34 -0.14 -4.54 -15.01
C GLN A 34 0.65 -5.40 -14.03
N ILE A 35 0.01 -5.79 -12.94
CA ILE A 35 0.56 -6.66 -11.92
C ILE A 35 -0.33 -7.89 -11.75
N SER A 36 0.28 -9.03 -11.42
CA SER A 36 -0.49 -10.23 -11.11
C SER A 36 -1.28 -10.03 -9.82
N GLU A 37 -2.44 -10.70 -9.74
CA GLU A 37 -3.26 -10.69 -8.53
C GLU A 37 -2.46 -11.14 -7.30
N GLU A 38 -1.63 -12.17 -7.44
CA GLU A 38 -0.75 -12.65 -6.37
C GLU A 38 0.16 -11.54 -5.83
N LYS A 39 0.84 -10.81 -6.74
CA LYS A 39 1.72 -9.70 -6.35
C LYS A 39 0.96 -8.52 -5.76
N TYR A 40 -0.27 -8.28 -6.24
CA TYR A 40 -1.16 -7.26 -5.68
C TYR A 40 -1.49 -7.55 -4.22
N GLN A 41 -1.94 -8.78 -3.94
CA GLN A 41 -2.32 -9.20 -2.60
C GLN A 41 -1.11 -9.31 -1.66
N GLU A 42 0.04 -9.78 -2.16
CA GLU A 42 1.28 -9.81 -1.40
C GLU A 42 1.70 -8.41 -0.95
N ALA A 43 1.67 -7.43 -1.87
CA ALA A 43 2.00 -6.05 -1.54
C ALA A 43 1.02 -5.47 -0.52
N LEU A 44 -0.30 -5.63 -0.70
CA LEU A 44 -1.29 -5.14 0.27
C LEU A 44 -1.07 -5.71 1.67
N LYS A 45 -0.78 -7.02 1.76
CA LYS A 45 -0.47 -7.68 3.04
C LYS A 45 0.81 -7.14 3.69
N ALA A 46 1.83 -6.81 2.89
CA ALA A 46 3.06 -6.23 3.43
C ALA A 46 2.81 -4.83 4.02
N TYR A 47 2.04 -3.98 3.32
CA TYR A 47 1.73 -2.62 3.80
C TYR A 47 0.74 -2.62 4.97
N SER A 48 -0.14 -3.62 5.11
CA SER A 48 -1.15 -3.66 6.18
C SER A 48 -0.57 -3.76 7.60
N ILE A 49 0.69 -4.18 7.74
CA ILE A 49 1.36 -4.34 9.03
C ILE A 49 1.90 -2.99 9.54
N LEU A 50 2.21 -2.06 8.63
CA LEU A 50 2.88 -0.81 8.97
C LEU A 50 2.06 0.08 9.91
N PRO A 51 0.74 0.28 9.75
CA PRO A 51 -0.03 1.12 10.67
C PRO A 51 0.13 0.70 12.15
N ALA A 52 0.07 -0.60 12.42
CA ALA A 52 0.25 -1.12 13.78
C ALA A 52 1.67 -0.87 14.33
N ILE A 53 2.71 -1.01 13.48
CA ILE A 53 4.09 -0.69 13.87
C ILE A 53 4.25 0.80 14.15
N PHE A 54 3.67 1.67 13.30
CA PHE A 54 3.71 3.11 13.51
C PHE A 54 2.98 3.53 14.79
N ASP A 55 1.81 2.94 15.07
CA ASP A 55 1.08 3.18 16.31
C ASP A 55 1.86 2.72 17.55
N ASP A 56 2.53 1.57 17.50
CA ASP A 56 3.37 1.08 18.61
C ASP A 56 4.65 1.91 18.81
N THR A 57 5.24 2.41 17.71
CA THR A 57 6.49 3.17 17.75
C THR A 57 6.26 4.65 18.10
N PHE A 58 5.13 5.23 17.66
CA PHE A 58 4.89 6.68 17.69
C PHE A 58 3.56 7.09 18.35
N GLY A 59 2.66 6.17 18.68
CA GLY A 59 1.46 6.43 19.49
C GLY A 59 1.63 5.94 20.93
N ARG A 60 1.21 6.62 22.00
CA ARG A 60 0.53 7.90 22.25
C ARG A 60 1.44 8.75 23.15
N ASN A 61 1.57 10.06 22.90
CA ASN A 61 1.69 11.01 24.00
C ASN A 61 0.27 11.21 24.53
N GLU A 62 -0.10 10.53 25.61
CA GLU A 62 -1.37 10.78 26.32
C GLU A 62 -1.35 12.04 27.21
N ASP A 63 -0.24 12.80 27.20
CA ASP A 63 -0.09 14.01 28.00
C ASP A 63 0.36 15.20 27.14
N ALA A 64 -0.60 15.94 26.58
CA ALA A 64 -0.42 17.33 26.13
C ALA A 64 -1.72 18.13 26.34
#